data_AF-A0AAE9NCA7-F1
#
_entry.id   AF-A0AAE9NCA7-F1
#
_cell.length_a   1.000
_cell.length_b   1.000
_cell.length_c   1.000
_cell.angle_alpha   90.00
_cell.angle_beta   90.00
_cell.angle_gamma   90.00
#
_symmetry.space_group_name_H-M   'P 1'
#
loop_
_entity.id
_entity.type
_entity.pdbx_description
1 polymer ?
#
loop_
_entity_poly.entity_id
_entity_poly.type
_entity_poly.pdbx_seq_one_letter_code
_entity_poly.pdbx_strand_id
1 'polypeptide(L)'
;MFNAFSSLDYRSIRANTPAETAVKRLNGIGEVLSSLDISTIHTQDDRTRALWTLETADKCIRMIVSEFRTAPAKEQVVRKAKSLVDAIEHARDEISNYRDGRRALS
;
A
#
# COMPACT_ATOMS: atom_id res chain seq x y z
N MET A 1 11.90 -11.98 -4.98
CA MET A 1 11.71 -11.56 -3.58
C MET A 1 12.44 -10.23 -3.40
N PHE A 2 11.73 -9.12 -3.20
CA PHE A 2 12.32 -7.80 -3.00
C PHE A 2 12.19 -7.40 -1.52
N ASN A 3 13.32 -7.22 -0.83
CA ASN A 3 13.39 -6.81 0.58
C ASN A 3 13.77 -5.32 0.69
N ALA A 4 12.80 -4.43 0.52
CA ALA A 4 12.99 -2.98 0.66
C ALA A 4 12.44 -2.40 1.98
N PHE A 5 11.81 -3.21 2.84
CA PHE A 5 11.02 -2.71 3.98
C PHE A 5 11.47 -3.20 5.36
N SER A 6 12.66 -3.81 5.46
CA SER A 6 13.16 -4.46 6.68
C SER A 6 13.61 -3.53 7.81
N SER A 7 13.42 -2.21 7.71
CA SER A 7 13.89 -1.24 8.71
C SER A 7 12.75 -0.38 9.21
N LEU A 8 11.90 -0.92 10.07
CA LEU A 8 11.04 -0.11 10.93
C LEU A 8 11.03 -0.71 12.34
N ASP A 9 11.97 -0.20 13.13
CA ASP A 9 12.18 -0.55 14.53
C ASP A 9 10.91 -0.42 15.37
N TYR A 10 10.67 -1.50 16.10
CA TYR A 10 9.75 -1.65 17.20
C TYR A 10 10.18 -0.77 18.38
N ARG A 11 9.74 0.49 18.44
CA ARG A 11 9.92 1.29 19.66
C ARG A 11 8.75 2.23 19.99
N SER A 12 8.17 1.94 21.16
CA SER A 12 7.76 2.88 22.21
C SER A 12 6.27 3.12 22.41
N ILE A 13 5.86 2.75 23.63
CA ILE A 13 4.64 3.10 24.36
C ILE A 13 4.77 4.58 24.79
N ARG A 14 4.71 5.49 23.82
CA ARG A 14 4.52 6.93 24.02
C ARG A 14 3.10 7.25 23.56
N ALA A 15 2.43 8.22 24.18
CA ALA A 15 1.21 8.79 23.62
C ALA A 15 1.56 9.31 22.22
N ASN A 16 1.22 8.53 21.20
CA ASN A 16 1.57 8.84 19.82
C ASN A 16 0.81 10.12 19.47
N THR A 17 1.51 11.11 18.93
CA THR A 17 0.85 12.23 18.29
C THR A 17 -0.15 11.70 17.26
N PRO A 18 -1.23 12.44 16.93
CA PRO A 18 -2.18 12.01 15.91
C PRO A 18 -1.48 11.63 14.58
N ALA A 19 -0.43 12.37 14.21
CA ALA A 19 0.36 12.09 13.01
C ALA A 19 1.18 10.80 13.12
N GLU A 20 1.81 10.50 14.26
CA GLU A 20 2.49 9.21 14.48
C GLU A 20 1.51 8.03 14.44
N THR A 21 0.30 8.21 14.98
CA THR A 21 -0.77 7.20 14.91
C THR A 21 -1.24 6.97 13.47
N ALA A 22 -1.37 8.04 12.68
CA ALA A 22 -1.67 7.93 11.25
C ALA A 22 -0.56 7.21 10.47
N VAL A 23 0.71 7.53 10.76
CA VAL A 23 1.85 6.83 10.14
C VAL A 23 1.85 5.34 10.51
N LYS A 24 1.52 4.96 11.76
CA LYS A 24 1.36 3.55 12.16
C LYS A 24 0.25 2.85 11.38
N ARG A 25 -0.92 3.51 11.21
CA ARG A 25 -2.01 2.99 10.38
C ARG A 25 -1.57 2.78 8.93
N LEU A 26 -0.85 3.74 8.34
CA LEU A 26 -0.30 3.63 7.00
C LEU A 26 0.74 2.49 6.89
N ASN A 27 1.59 2.29 7.90
CA ASN A 27 2.54 1.17 7.93
C ASN A 27 1.81 -0.18 7.94
N GLY A 28 0.77 -0.34 8.76
CA GLY A 28 -0.03 -1.57 8.78
C GLY A 28 -0.70 -1.87 7.44
N ILE A 29 -1.19 -0.85 6.73
CA ILE A 29 -1.69 -1.02 5.35
C ILE A 29 -0.55 -1.51 4.42
N GLY A 30 0.63 -0.90 4.52
CA GLY A 30 1.81 -1.33 3.76
C GLY A 30 2.21 -2.78 4.02
N GLU A 31 2.14 -3.24 5.27
CA GLU A 31 2.42 -4.64 5.64
C GLU A 31 1.42 -5.60 4.99
N VAL A 32 0.12 -5.30 5.05
CA VAL A 32 -0.91 -6.11 4.38
C VAL A 32 -0.65 -6.15 2.87
N LEU A 33 -0.36 -5.01 2.24
CA LEU A 33 -0.04 -4.96 0.82
C LEU A 33 1.23 -5.75 0.46
N SER A 34 2.24 -5.77 1.33
CA SER A 34 3.47 -6.52 1.10
C SER A 34 3.27 -8.05 1.11
N SER A 35 2.18 -8.54 1.71
CA SER A 35 1.79 -9.95 1.66
C SER A 35 1.07 -10.35 0.37
N LEU A 36 0.74 -9.38 -0.51
CA LEU A 36 0.11 -9.67 -1.79
C LEU A 36 1.14 -10.27 -2.75
N ASP A 37 1.10 -11.60 -2.89
CA ASP A 37 1.96 -12.32 -3.82
C ASP A 37 1.31 -12.40 -5.21
N ILE A 38 1.77 -11.53 -6.12
CA ILE A 38 1.30 -11.48 -7.51
C ILE A 38 1.53 -12.82 -8.23
N SER A 39 2.53 -13.62 -7.83
CA SER A 39 2.81 -14.90 -8.47
C SER A 39 1.68 -15.91 -8.27
N THR A 40 0.86 -15.76 -7.22
CA THR A 40 -0.30 -16.61 -6.93
C THR A 40 -1.56 -16.24 -7.73
N ILE A 41 -1.51 -15.15 -8.52
CA ILE A 41 -2.64 -14.68 -9.33
C ILE A 41 -2.67 -15.47 -10.64
N HIS A 42 -3.56 -16.46 -10.71
CA HIS A 42 -3.66 -17.36 -11.87
C HIS A 42 -4.99 -17.19 -12.63
N THR A 43 -6.06 -16.90 -11.92
CA THR A 43 -7.42 -16.79 -12.45
C THR A 43 -7.88 -15.33 -12.57
N GLN A 44 -8.95 -15.12 -13.33
CA GLN A 44 -9.61 -13.81 -13.40
C GLN A 44 -10.18 -13.39 -12.03
N ASP A 45 -10.63 -14.36 -11.24
CA ASP A 45 -11.15 -14.11 -9.89
C ASP A 45 -10.03 -13.69 -8.95
N ASP A 46 -8.86 -14.33 -9.01
CA ASP A 46 -7.68 -13.92 -8.22
C ASP A 46 -7.28 -12.49 -8.55
N ARG A 47 -7.28 -12.15 -9.85
CA ARG A 47 -6.97 -10.79 -10.34
C ARG A 47 -8.00 -9.78 -9.84
N THR A 48 -9.28 -10.11 -9.93
CA THR A 48 -10.37 -9.24 -9.46
C THR A 48 -10.26 -9.00 -7.95
N ARG A 49 -9.99 -10.05 -7.16
CA ARG A 49 -9.78 -9.93 -5.71
C ARG A 49 -8.55 -9.08 -5.39
N ALA A 50 -7.43 -9.29 -6.07
CA ALA A 50 -6.21 -8.52 -5.86
C ALA A 50 -6.40 -7.03 -6.18
N LEU A 51 -7.01 -6.70 -7.32
CA LEU A 51 -7.34 -5.32 -7.69
C LEU A 51 -8.31 -4.67 -6.70
N TRP A 52 -9.29 -5.41 -6.19
CA TRP A 52 -10.22 -4.90 -5.20
C TRP A 52 -9.55 -4.61 -3.85
N THR A 53 -8.59 -5.45 -3.44
CA THR A 53 -7.74 -5.19 -2.27
C THR A 53 -6.93 -3.90 -2.44
N LEU A 54 -6.29 -3.72 -3.60
CA LEU A 54 -5.53 -2.50 -3.92
C LEU A 54 -6.40 -1.24 -3.95
N GLU A 55 -7.63 -1.34 -4.44
CA GLU A 55 -8.62 -0.26 -4.43
C GLU A 55 -9.09 0.10 -3.03
N THR A 56 -9.30 -0.92 -2.19
CA THR A 56 -9.68 -0.72 -0.79
C THR A 56 -8.55 -0.06 0.00
N ALA A 57 -7.30 -0.48 -0.22
CA ALA A 57 -6.14 0.12 0.42
C ALA A 57 -5.94 1.60 0.02
N ASP A 58 -6.06 1.95 -1.27
CA ASP A 58 -5.97 3.34 -1.74
C ASP A 58 -7.03 4.22 -1.07
N LYS A 59 -8.27 3.76 -0.98
CA LYS A 59 -9.35 4.47 -0.27
C LYS A 59 -9.04 4.68 1.21
N CYS A 60 -8.56 3.65 1.89
CA CYS A 60 -8.15 3.76 3.30
C CYS A 60 -7.03 4.79 3.50
N ILE A 61 -6.02 4.80 2.62
CA ILE A 61 -4.92 5.77 2.66
C ILE A 61 -5.45 7.20 2.45
N ARG A 62 -6.29 7.43 1.43
CA ARG A 62 -6.90 8.74 1.17
C ARG A 62 -7.74 9.23 2.33
N MET A 63 -8.50 8.33 2.98
CA MET A 63 -9.28 8.64 4.17
C MET A 63 -8.38 9.11 5.31
N ILE A 64 -7.31 8.38 5.62
CA ILE A 64 -6.34 8.78 6.65
C ILE A 64 -5.74 10.14 6.33
N VAL A 65 -5.30 10.40 5.10
CA VAL A 65 -4.72 11.70 4.72
C VAL A 65 -5.74 12.84 4.85
N SER A 66 -7.02 12.57 4.59
CA SER A 66 -8.08 13.58 4.67
C SER A 66 -8.28 14.13 6.10
N GLU A 67 -8.05 13.30 7.13
CA GLU A 67 -8.11 13.69 8.55
C GLU A 67 -7.09 14.78 8.90
N PHE A 68 -6.00 14.91 8.12
CA PHE A 68 -4.87 15.80 8.42
C PHE A 68 -4.83 17.03 7.51
N ARG A 69 -5.88 17.32 6.74
CA ARG A 69 -5.86 18.40 5.74
C ARG A 69 -5.39 19.76 6.28
N THR A 70 -5.73 20.07 7.52
CA THR A 70 -5.43 21.33 8.23
C THR A 70 -4.41 21.17 9.36
N ALA A 71 -3.81 19.99 9.54
CA ALA A 71 -2.95 19.69 10.67
C ALA A 71 -1.48 20.12 10.46
N PRO A 72 -0.79 20.63 11.50
CA PRO A 72 0.60 21.10 11.39
C PRO A 72 1.63 19.98 11.12
N ALA A 73 1.29 18.72 11.37
CA ALA A 73 2.13 17.55 11.10
C ALA A 73 1.65 16.73 9.88
N LYS A 74 0.97 17.38 8.93
CA LYS A 74 0.43 16.74 7.72
C LYS A 74 1.51 16.19 6.79
N GLU A 75 2.67 16.84 6.71
CA GLU A 75 3.69 16.54 5.71
C GLU A 75 4.24 15.11 5.84
N GLN A 76 4.54 14.65 7.07
CA GLN A 76 4.99 13.28 7.30
C GLN A 76 3.94 12.23 6.88
N VAL A 77 2.66 12.50 7.14
CA VAL A 77 1.54 11.60 6.80
C VAL A 77 1.38 11.56 5.28
N VAL A 78 1.42 12.72 4.63
CA VAL A 78 1.32 12.84 3.16
C VAL A 78 2.49 12.15 2.47
N ARG A 79 3.72 12.34 2.97
CA ARG A 79 4.91 11.70 2.39
C ARG A 79 4.81 10.17 2.45
N LYS A 80 4.40 9.61 3.60
CA LYS A 80 4.21 8.16 3.73
C LYS A 80 3.07 7.67 2.86
N ALA A 81 1.94 8.37 2.84
CA ALA A 81 0.79 8.02 2.01
C ALA A 81 1.15 8.02 0.51
N LYS A 82 1.91 9.01 0.04
CA LYS A 82 2.37 9.08 -1.35
C LYS A 82 3.17 7.83 -1.74
N SER A 83 4.14 7.44 -0.92
CA SER A 83 4.92 6.21 -1.17
C SER A 83 4.06 4.95 -1.26
N LEU A 84 2.94 4.87 -0.53
CA LEU A 84 2.02 3.73 -0.59
C LEU A 84 1.12 3.79 -1.82
N VAL A 85 0.65 4.99 -2.21
CA VAL A 85 -0.13 5.19 -3.44
C VAL A 85 0.71 4.81 -4.65
N ASP A 86 1.96 5.29 -4.73
CA ASP A 86 2.88 4.95 -5.83
C ASP A 86 3.09 3.42 -5.92
N ALA A 87 3.21 2.72 -4.78
CA ALA A 87 3.34 1.27 -4.74
C ALA A 87 2.05 0.53 -5.16
N ILE A 88 0.88 1.06 -4.78
CA ILE A 88 -0.42 0.53 -5.22
C ILE A 88 -0.58 0.68 -6.74
N GLU A 89 -0.22 1.83 -7.30
CA GLU A 89 -0.26 2.10 -8.74
C GLU A 89 0.63 1.11 -9.48
N HIS A 90 1.88 0.93 -9.04
CA HIS A 90 2.79 -0.07 -9.61
C HIS A 90 2.20 -1.49 -9.58
N ALA A 91 1.66 -1.91 -8.43
CA ALA A 91 1.06 -3.25 -8.31
C ALA A 91 -0.17 -3.43 -9.22
N ARG A 92 -0.99 -2.39 -9.40
CA ARG A 92 -2.12 -2.41 -10.34
C ARG A 92 -1.64 -2.58 -11.78
N ASP A 93 -0.58 -1.88 -12.16
CA ASP A 93 0.00 -1.99 -13.50
C ASP A 93 0.56 -3.39 -13.75
N GLU A 94 1.30 -3.95 -12.79
CA GLU A 94 1.81 -5.32 -12.87
C GLU A 94 0.69 -6.34 -13.03
N ILE A 95 -0.32 -6.30 -12.16
CA ILE A 95 -1.48 -7.21 -12.22
C ILE A 95 -2.24 -7.03 -13.54
N SER A 96 -2.33 -5.80 -14.03
CA SER A 96 -3.05 -5.50 -15.26
C SER A 96 -2.35 -6.05 -16.50
N ASN A 97 -1.03 -5.94 -16.55
CA ASN A 97 -0.18 -6.32 -17.68
C ASN A 97 0.29 -7.78 -17.64
N TYR A 98 0.15 -8.49 -16.51
CA TYR A 98 0.67 -9.86 -16.30
C TYR A 98 0.19 -10.92 -17.31
N ARG A 99 -0.96 -10.72 -17.98
CA ARG A 99 -1.48 -11.65 -19.02
C ARG A 99 -1.05 -11.31 -20.44
N ASP A 100 -0.64 -10.06 -20.72
CA ASP A 100 -0.23 -9.67 -22.07
C ASP A 100 1.16 -10.24 -22.40
N GLY A 101 2.05 -10.28 -21.40
CA GLY A 101 3.39 -10.88 -21.55
C GLY A 101 3.39 -12.40 -21.77
N ARG A 102 2.38 -13.14 -21.25
CA ARG A 102 2.27 -14.60 -21.49
C ARG A 102 1.70 -14.95 -22.86
N ARG A 103 1.03 -14.01 -23.53
CA ARG A 103 0.46 -14.23 -24.87
C ARG A 103 1.45 -13.89 -25.99
N ALA A 104 2.44 -13.04 -25.72
CA ALA A 104 3.51 -12.67 -26.66
C ALA A 104 4.61 -13.74 -26.82
N LEU A 105 4.57 -14.83 -26.06
CA LEU A 105 5.54 -15.93 -26.07
C LEU A 105 4.93 -17.28 -26.50
N SER A 106 3.77 -17.28 -27.18
CA SER A 106 3.12 -18.48 -27.72
C SER A 106 2.96 -18.41 -29.22
#